data_AF-A0A660VSI0-F1
#
_entry.id   AF-A0A660VSI0-F1
#
_cell.length_a   1.000
_cell.length_b   1.000
_cell.length_c   1.000
_cell.angle_alpha   90.00
_cell.angle_beta   90.00
_cell.angle_gamma   90.00
#
_symmetry.space_group_name_H-M   'P 1'
#
loop_
_entity.id
_entity.type
_entity.pdbx_description
1 polymer ?
#
loop_
_entity_poly.entity_id
_entity_poly.type
_entity_poly.pdbx_seq_one_letter_code
_entity_poly.pdbx_strand_id
1 'polypeptide(L)'
;RAMQMGAPSSQSSQLNQLLRTWGLEMPENTFAGDRALALTASIAKNHRPEKIIGFLALTQDCFNSDNVITADLNRVRVLFAGVLRKAVIADSNDQQGEAQIKRTPLLMTTARGNSFSVSSPYELMMLNPASLMNKFYDGHEPVSMGYLVTGKFKSSFPDGIEIKVKDKSSSDANDPNQSVEKTKRITGLTQAQQDCAVVVFADVDFISDMLAYQDSFFGKTVVADNAALMLNAIEDLSGSSDLISIRSRGNFRRPFTVIDRIEQQAEAETAEEEAKINAEIAGFQNELKSILTSAKNGEEEVIGSSILQKRKDLELKIHQAKRKLRQVKMNRRRLIEHKGNVLRNFNMLMAPAMILIIAVVLGIRRSVKKRHYVSHTSNA
;
A
#
# COMPACT_ATOMS: atom_id res chain seq x y z
N ARG A 1 -44.35 -35.21 8.37
CA ARG A 1 -44.37 -33.81 7.91
C ARG A 1 -42.92 -33.36 7.84
N ALA A 2 -42.29 -33.45 6.67
CA ALA A 2 -40.88 -33.12 6.49
C ALA A 2 -40.70 -31.61 6.67
N MET A 3 -39.81 -31.19 7.59
CA MET A 3 -39.37 -29.81 7.67
C MET A 3 -38.57 -29.52 6.41
N GLN A 4 -39.16 -28.73 5.51
CA GLN A 4 -38.45 -28.15 4.38
C GLN A 4 -37.48 -27.12 4.98
N MET A 5 -36.23 -27.55 5.23
CA MET A 5 -35.14 -26.61 5.52
C MET A 5 -35.06 -25.70 4.30
N GLY A 6 -35.47 -24.43 4.48
CA GLY A 6 -35.33 -23.41 3.46
C GLY A 6 -33.87 -23.36 3.02
N ALA A 7 -33.64 -23.29 1.70
CA ALA A 7 -32.31 -23.11 1.16
C ALA A 7 -31.66 -21.91 1.87
N PRO A 8 -30.41 -22.03 2.36
CA PRO A 8 -29.72 -20.92 2.99
C PRO A 8 -29.71 -19.74 2.01
N SER A 9 -30.06 -18.55 2.50
CA SER A 9 -30.02 -17.33 1.70
C SER A 9 -28.62 -17.16 1.14
N SER A 10 -28.53 -16.85 -0.16
CA SER A 10 -27.24 -16.53 -0.78
C SER A 10 -26.65 -15.33 -0.06
N GLN A 11 -25.49 -15.51 0.58
CA GLN A 11 -24.78 -14.41 1.25
C GLN A 11 -23.82 -13.66 0.31
N SER A 12 -23.89 -13.93 -1.00
CA SER A 12 -23.14 -13.18 -2.01
C SER A 12 -23.90 -11.91 -2.40
N SER A 13 -23.19 -10.78 -2.40
CA SER A 13 -23.65 -9.53 -3.00
C SER A 13 -22.83 -9.27 -4.27
N GLN A 14 -23.49 -9.21 -5.41
CA GLN A 14 -22.86 -8.97 -6.70
C GLN A 14 -23.25 -7.58 -7.19
N LEU A 15 -22.30 -6.65 -7.20
CA LEU A 15 -22.54 -5.27 -7.63
C LEU A 15 -22.15 -5.03 -9.09
N ASN A 16 -21.87 -6.09 -9.86
CA ASN A 16 -21.42 -5.97 -11.25
C ASN A 16 -22.43 -5.25 -12.16
N GLN A 17 -23.72 -5.28 -11.83
CA GLN A 17 -24.73 -4.47 -12.52
C GLN A 17 -24.41 -2.96 -12.46
N LEU A 18 -23.89 -2.48 -11.31
CA LEU A 18 -23.43 -1.10 -11.14
C LEU A 18 -22.01 -0.93 -11.68
N LEU A 19 -21.09 -1.80 -11.25
CA LEU A 19 -19.65 -1.66 -11.54
C LEU A 19 -19.37 -1.61 -13.04
N ARG A 20 -20.08 -2.40 -13.86
CA ARG A 20 -19.86 -2.43 -15.32
C ARG A 20 -20.16 -1.07 -15.97
N THR A 21 -21.15 -0.33 -15.49
CA THR A 21 -21.41 1.04 -15.98
C THR A 21 -20.31 2.03 -15.58
N TRP A 22 -19.61 1.75 -14.49
CA TRP A 22 -18.40 2.48 -14.09
C TRP A 22 -17.13 1.92 -14.75
N GLY A 23 -17.24 0.91 -15.62
CA GLY A 23 -16.15 0.18 -16.27
C GLY A 23 -15.23 -0.56 -15.29
N LEU A 24 -15.81 -1.08 -14.23
CA LEU A 24 -15.18 -2.03 -13.32
C LEU A 24 -15.94 -3.35 -13.36
N GLU A 25 -15.24 -4.44 -13.07
CA GLU A 25 -15.84 -5.75 -12.87
C GLU A 25 -15.17 -6.42 -11.68
N MET A 26 -15.99 -7.03 -10.83
CA MET A 26 -15.56 -7.85 -9.72
C MET A 26 -15.87 -9.32 -10.04
N PRO A 27 -14.89 -10.14 -10.42
CA PRO A 27 -15.11 -11.55 -10.71
C PRO A 27 -15.64 -12.27 -9.47
N GLU A 28 -16.61 -13.15 -9.66
CA GLU A 28 -17.21 -13.91 -8.56
C GLU A 28 -16.18 -14.85 -7.91
N ASN A 29 -16.34 -15.07 -6.60
CA ASN A 29 -15.54 -16.02 -5.81
C ASN A 29 -14.03 -15.85 -5.99
N THR A 30 -13.57 -14.64 -6.33
CA THR A 30 -12.17 -14.36 -6.69
C THR A 30 -11.63 -13.25 -5.80
N PHE A 31 -10.51 -13.56 -5.14
CA PHE A 31 -9.95 -12.74 -4.07
C PHE A 31 -8.49 -12.38 -4.37
N ALA A 32 -8.08 -11.22 -3.90
CA ALA A 32 -6.69 -10.80 -3.95
C ALA A 32 -5.87 -11.58 -2.93
N GLY A 33 -4.66 -11.96 -3.33
CA GLY A 33 -3.69 -12.62 -2.48
C GLY A 33 -2.28 -12.12 -2.79
N ASP A 34 -1.43 -12.10 -1.77
CA ASP A 34 -0.02 -11.77 -1.90
C ASP A 34 0.76 -12.38 -0.73
N ARG A 35 1.69 -13.28 -1.03
CA ARG A 35 2.47 -13.99 0.00
C ARG A 35 3.34 -13.06 0.86
N ALA A 36 3.75 -11.92 0.30
CA ALA A 36 4.54 -10.92 1.02
C ALA A 36 3.69 -10.14 2.02
N LEU A 37 2.40 -9.93 1.73
CA LEU A 37 1.46 -9.18 2.57
C LEU A 37 0.63 -10.09 3.49
N ALA A 38 0.63 -11.41 3.25
CA ALA A 38 -0.16 -12.37 4.01
C ALA A 38 0.17 -12.40 5.51
N LEU A 39 -0.84 -12.12 6.33
CA LEU A 39 -0.78 -12.15 7.78
C LEU A 39 -0.91 -13.56 8.33
N THR A 40 -0.33 -13.75 9.51
CA THR A 40 -0.47 -15.00 10.27
C THR A 40 -1.58 -14.84 11.30
N ALA A 41 -2.55 -15.74 11.29
CA ALA A 41 -3.66 -15.75 12.25
C ALA A 41 -4.02 -17.19 12.62
N SER A 42 -4.68 -17.34 13.78
CA SER A 42 -5.21 -18.64 14.21
C SER A 42 -6.71 -18.69 13.95
N ILE A 43 -7.15 -19.72 13.23
CA ILE A 43 -8.56 -19.91 12.85
C ILE A 43 -9.39 -20.47 14.01
N ALA A 44 -8.75 -21.16 14.95
CA ALA A 44 -9.40 -21.66 16.15
C ALA A 44 -8.50 -21.51 17.36
N LYS A 45 -9.11 -21.36 18.54
CA LYS A 45 -8.44 -21.03 19.80
C LYS A 45 -7.24 -21.91 20.18
N ASN A 46 -7.17 -23.15 19.67
CA ASN A 46 -6.10 -24.11 19.95
C ASN A 46 -5.25 -24.51 18.72
N HIS A 47 -5.43 -23.85 17.57
CA HIS A 47 -4.59 -24.12 16.40
C HIS A 47 -3.36 -23.21 16.37
N ARG A 48 -2.27 -23.74 15.81
CA ARG A 48 -1.08 -22.94 15.53
C ARG A 48 -1.43 -21.83 14.53
N PRO A 49 -0.95 -20.59 14.74
CA PRO A 49 -1.14 -19.53 13.77
C PRO A 49 -0.50 -19.90 12.42
N GLU A 50 -1.24 -19.72 11.33
CA GLU A 50 -0.80 -19.99 9.96
C GLU A 50 -0.99 -18.75 9.08
N LYS A 51 -0.20 -18.64 8.01
CA LYS A 51 -0.37 -17.56 7.02
C LYS A 51 -1.66 -17.78 6.23
N ILE A 52 -2.52 -16.78 6.21
CA ILE A 52 -3.78 -16.82 5.46
C ILE A 52 -3.60 -15.94 4.22
N ILE A 53 -3.64 -16.54 3.03
CA ILE A 53 -3.34 -15.83 1.77
C ILE A 53 -4.32 -14.69 1.45
N GLY A 54 -5.57 -14.79 1.93
CA GLY A 54 -6.57 -13.72 1.79
C GLY A 54 -6.54 -12.68 2.91
N PHE A 55 -5.75 -12.88 3.99
CA PHE A 55 -5.64 -11.90 5.07
C PHE A 55 -4.39 -11.05 4.84
N LEU A 56 -4.56 -9.85 4.27
CA LEU A 56 -3.43 -9.04 3.81
C LEU A 56 -3.22 -7.82 4.70
N ALA A 57 -1.96 -7.52 5.00
CA ALA A 57 -1.52 -6.23 5.53
C ALA A 57 -0.86 -5.43 4.41
N LEU A 58 -1.64 -4.59 3.76
CA LEU A 58 -1.18 -3.65 2.75
C LEU A 58 -0.26 -2.61 3.39
N THR A 59 0.86 -2.33 2.76
CA THR A 59 1.85 -1.32 3.18
C THR A 59 1.83 -0.13 2.23
N GLN A 60 2.67 0.88 2.47
CA GLN A 60 2.71 2.09 1.66
C GLN A 60 2.85 1.84 0.15
N ASP A 61 3.60 0.81 -0.27
CA ASP A 61 3.78 0.44 -1.69
C ASP A 61 2.51 -0.12 -2.35
N CYS A 62 1.51 -0.48 -1.54
CA CYS A 62 0.21 -0.99 -1.96
C CYS A 62 -0.82 0.13 -2.19
N PHE A 63 -0.43 1.39 -1.94
CA PHE A 63 -1.31 2.54 -1.96
C PHE A 63 -0.96 3.50 -3.07
N ASN A 64 -1.98 4.19 -3.59
CA ASN A 64 -1.73 5.28 -4.52
C ASN A 64 -1.24 6.53 -3.79
N SER A 65 0.06 6.82 -3.90
CA SER A 65 0.69 8.02 -3.33
C SER A 65 0.19 9.32 -3.95
N ASP A 66 -0.32 9.24 -5.18
CA ASP A 66 -0.77 10.40 -5.93
C ASP A 66 -2.23 10.73 -5.64
N ASN A 67 -2.91 10.04 -4.72
CA ASN A 67 -4.29 10.30 -4.32
C ASN A 67 -4.41 10.57 -2.82
N VAL A 68 -5.06 11.68 -2.45
CA VAL A 68 -5.22 12.11 -1.05
C VAL A 68 -5.93 11.10 -0.16
N ILE A 69 -6.79 10.24 -0.70
CA ILE A 69 -7.48 9.20 0.07
C ILE A 69 -6.46 8.24 0.69
N THR A 70 -5.38 7.93 -0.04
CA THR A 70 -4.43 6.87 0.30
C THR A 70 -2.99 7.33 0.51
N ALA A 71 -2.66 8.59 0.21
CA ALA A 71 -1.28 9.09 0.18
C ALA A 71 -0.53 8.98 1.52
N ASP A 72 -1.23 9.21 2.63
CA ASP A 72 -0.66 9.25 3.98
C ASP A 72 -0.98 7.99 4.81
N LEU A 73 -1.52 6.94 4.19
CA LEU A 73 -1.76 5.66 4.85
C LEU A 73 -0.44 4.91 5.03
N ASN A 74 -0.24 4.32 6.21
CA ASN A 74 0.93 3.50 6.52
C ASN A 74 0.63 2.02 6.33
N ARG A 75 -0.52 1.57 6.86
CA ARG A 75 -0.91 0.15 6.79
C ARG A 75 -2.42 0.00 6.77
N VAL A 76 -2.94 -0.83 5.86
CA VAL A 76 -4.36 -1.20 5.79
C VAL A 76 -4.47 -2.72 5.84
N ARG A 77 -5.44 -3.24 6.59
CA ARG A 77 -5.72 -4.67 6.65
C ARG A 77 -7.00 -5.00 5.90
N VAL A 78 -6.96 -6.04 5.08
CA VAL A 78 -8.12 -6.55 4.36
C VAL A 78 -8.22 -8.06 4.52
N LEU A 79 -9.44 -8.60 4.51
CA LEU A 79 -9.68 -10.02 4.67
C LEU A 79 -10.56 -10.52 3.54
N PHE A 80 -10.00 -11.39 2.70
CA PHE A 80 -10.65 -11.88 1.47
C PHE A 80 -11.22 -10.73 0.63
N ALA A 81 -10.41 -9.70 0.39
CA ALA A 81 -10.78 -8.63 -0.52
C ALA A 81 -10.99 -9.17 -1.94
N GLY A 82 -12.10 -8.81 -2.55
CA GLY A 82 -12.37 -9.10 -3.95
C GLY A 82 -11.39 -8.38 -4.88
N VAL A 83 -11.39 -8.81 -6.13
CA VAL A 83 -10.54 -8.21 -7.17
C VAL A 83 -11.36 -7.28 -8.05
N LEU A 84 -10.86 -6.07 -8.32
CA LEU A 84 -11.47 -5.12 -9.25
C LEU A 84 -10.67 -5.07 -10.55
N ARG A 85 -11.27 -5.54 -11.64
CA ARG A 85 -10.73 -5.46 -13.00
C ARG A 85 -11.33 -4.27 -13.72
N LYS A 86 -10.57 -3.63 -14.61
CA LYS A 86 -11.13 -2.65 -15.54
C LYS A 86 -11.91 -3.42 -16.61
N ALA A 87 -13.14 -3.00 -16.85
CA ALA A 87 -14.02 -3.57 -17.85
C ALA A 87 -14.30 -2.55 -18.97
N VAL A 88 -14.43 -3.03 -20.20
CA VAL A 88 -14.85 -2.22 -21.34
C VAL A 88 -16.35 -1.89 -21.17
N ILE A 89 -16.72 -0.63 -21.33
CA ILE A 89 -18.13 -0.22 -21.25
C ILE A 89 -18.80 -0.61 -22.58
N ALA A 90 -19.70 -1.59 -22.53
CA ALA A 90 -20.28 -2.26 -23.70
C ALA A 90 -21.09 -1.35 -24.65
N ASP A 91 -21.53 -0.17 -24.21
CA ASP A 91 -22.33 0.76 -25.03
C ASP A 91 -21.49 1.83 -25.77
N SER A 92 -20.18 1.66 -25.84
CA SER A 92 -19.25 2.66 -26.39
C SER A 92 -18.82 2.33 -27.82
N ASN A 93 -19.76 2.34 -28.78
CA ASN A 93 -19.36 2.60 -30.17
C ASN A 93 -18.76 4.01 -30.34
N ASP A 94 -18.92 4.87 -29.32
CA ASP A 94 -18.19 6.12 -29.14
C ASP A 94 -16.95 5.91 -28.27
N GLN A 95 -15.76 6.02 -28.87
CA GLN A 95 -14.50 6.14 -28.11
C GLN A 95 -14.48 7.33 -27.11
N GLN A 96 -15.47 8.24 -27.21
CA GLN A 96 -15.66 9.36 -26.30
C GLN A 96 -16.27 8.96 -24.95
N GLY A 97 -16.99 7.83 -24.86
CA GLY A 97 -17.62 7.36 -23.61
C GLY A 97 -16.61 6.83 -22.59
N GLU A 98 -15.62 6.05 -23.03
CA GLU A 98 -14.51 5.61 -22.18
C GLU A 98 -13.62 6.76 -21.73
N ALA A 99 -13.46 7.79 -22.58
CA ALA A 99 -12.63 8.96 -22.30
C ALA A 99 -13.17 9.86 -21.17
N GLN A 100 -14.46 9.74 -20.82
CA GLN A 100 -15.09 10.57 -19.79
C GLN A 100 -15.01 9.99 -18.37
N ILE A 101 -14.66 8.70 -18.21
CA ILE A 101 -14.61 8.05 -16.89
C ILE A 101 -13.17 7.69 -16.54
N LYS A 102 -12.61 8.38 -15.54
CA LYS A 102 -11.28 8.12 -15.01
C LYS A 102 -11.35 7.10 -13.87
N ARG A 103 -10.51 6.07 -13.94
CA ARG A 103 -10.39 5.01 -12.91
C ARG A 103 -9.00 5.07 -12.30
N THR A 104 -8.93 5.57 -11.07
CA THR A 104 -7.68 5.72 -10.33
C THR A 104 -7.62 4.61 -9.28
N PRO A 105 -6.68 3.65 -9.38
CA PRO A 105 -6.55 2.63 -8.34
C PRO A 105 -6.15 3.29 -7.02
N LEU A 106 -6.67 2.78 -5.90
CA LEU A 106 -6.38 3.27 -4.55
C LEU A 106 -5.61 2.24 -3.73
N LEU A 107 -6.08 0.99 -3.75
CA LEU A 107 -5.50 -0.13 -3.01
C LEU A 107 -5.15 -1.25 -4.00
N MET A 108 -3.93 -1.75 -3.91
CA MET A 108 -3.41 -2.80 -4.77
C MET A 108 -2.47 -3.72 -4.00
N THR A 109 -2.24 -4.94 -4.47
CA THR A 109 -1.18 -5.81 -3.94
C THR A 109 0.20 -5.31 -4.37
N THR A 110 1.27 -6.00 -3.95
CA THR A 110 2.58 -5.78 -4.59
C THR A 110 2.58 -6.30 -6.04
N ALA A 111 3.67 -6.05 -6.78
CA ALA A 111 3.87 -6.59 -8.12
C ALA A 111 3.91 -8.14 -8.19
N ARG A 112 4.07 -8.83 -7.05
CA ARG A 112 4.02 -10.30 -6.96
C ARG A 112 2.66 -10.84 -6.50
N GLY A 113 1.72 -9.94 -6.17
CA GLY A 113 0.36 -10.35 -5.83
C GLY A 113 -0.36 -10.95 -7.02
N ASN A 114 -1.45 -11.65 -6.73
CA ASN A 114 -2.29 -12.30 -7.74
C ASN A 114 -3.71 -12.49 -7.20
N SER A 115 -4.60 -12.98 -8.04
CA SER A 115 -5.94 -13.42 -7.65
C SER A 115 -6.01 -14.93 -7.47
N PHE A 116 -6.77 -15.40 -6.50
CA PHE A 116 -7.15 -16.81 -6.37
C PHE A 116 -8.67 -16.93 -6.30
N SER A 117 -9.20 -18.01 -6.85
CA SER A 117 -10.64 -18.29 -6.81
C SER A 117 -10.95 -19.45 -5.88
N VAL A 118 -12.08 -19.36 -5.20
CA VAL A 118 -12.65 -20.45 -4.40
C VAL A 118 -13.78 -21.12 -5.16
N SER A 119 -14.01 -22.40 -4.88
CA SER A 119 -15.04 -23.17 -5.61
C SER A 119 -16.45 -22.81 -5.17
N SER A 120 -16.59 -22.33 -3.93
CA SER A 120 -17.86 -21.96 -3.32
C SER A 120 -17.62 -21.05 -2.12
N PRO A 121 -18.56 -20.15 -1.76
CA PRO A 121 -18.49 -19.39 -0.51
C PRO A 121 -18.28 -20.26 0.74
N TYR A 122 -18.73 -21.52 0.73
CA TYR A 122 -18.51 -22.47 1.83
C TYR A 122 -17.02 -22.75 2.10
N GLU A 123 -16.14 -22.65 1.10
CA GLU A 123 -14.69 -22.84 1.28
C GLU A 123 -14.07 -21.77 2.20
N LEU A 124 -14.66 -20.57 2.26
CA LEU A 124 -14.25 -19.52 3.19
C LEU A 124 -14.82 -19.73 4.60
N MET A 125 -15.98 -20.38 4.73
CA MET A 125 -16.56 -20.74 6.03
C MET A 125 -15.78 -21.88 6.71
N MET A 126 -15.26 -22.83 5.92
CA MET A 126 -14.40 -23.92 6.37
C MET A 126 -12.95 -23.67 5.96
N LEU A 127 -12.40 -22.57 6.46
CA LEU A 127 -11.11 -22.07 6.01
C LEU A 127 -9.97 -23.08 6.25
N ASN A 128 -9.24 -23.42 5.18
CA ASN A 128 -8.01 -24.20 5.23
C ASN A 128 -6.85 -23.40 4.60
N PRO A 129 -6.01 -22.72 5.42
CA PRO A 129 -4.94 -21.85 4.92
C PRO A 129 -3.93 -22.58 4.05
N ALA A 130 -3.53 -23.79 4.45
CA ALA A 130 -2.57 -24.59 3.69
C ALA A 130 -3.09 -24.90 2.28
N SER A 131 -4.36 -25.29 2.16
CA SER A 131 -5.00 -25.55 0.86
C SER A 131 -5.03 -24.29 -0.02
N LEU A 132 -5.48 -23.16 0.53
CA LEU A 132 -5.53 -21.89 -0.22
C LEU A 132 -4.14 -21.38 -0.61
N MET A 133 -3.16 -21.52 0.27
CA MET A 133 -1.77 -21.13 0.01
C MET A 133 -1.14 -21.98 -1.10
N ASN A 134 -1.47 -23.27 -1.16
CA ASN A 134 -0.99 -24.18 -2.20
C ASN A 134 -1.64 -23.92 -3.57
N LYS A 135 -2.90 -23.47 -3.59
CA LYS A 135 -3.60 -23.05 -4.82
C LYS A 135 -3.11 -21.70 -5.36
N PHE A 136 -2.53 -20.87 -4.49
CA PHE A 136 -2.04 -19.55 -4.86
C PHE A 136 -0.69 -19.62 -5.58
N TYR A 137 -0.55 -18.87 -6.66
CA TYR A 137 0.70 -18.64 -7.39
C TYR A 137 0.95 -17.14 -7.55
N ASP A 138 2.21 -16.74 -7.51
CA ASP A 138 2.60 -15.33 -7.61
C ASP A 138 2.31 -14.79 -9.02
N GLY A 139 1.87 -13.53 -9.08
CA GLY A 139 1.59 -12.83 -10.33
C GLY A 139 2.76 -11.97 -10.80
N HIS A 140 2.50 -11.16 -11.82
CA HIS A 140 3.47 -10.22 -12.39
C HIS A 140 3.01 -8.76 -12.35
N GLU A 141 1.76 -8.52 -11.95
CA GLU A 141 1.17 -7.19 -11.89
C GLU A 141 0.35 -7.03 -10.60
N PRO A 142 0.33 -5.82 -10.01
CA PRO A 142 -0.51 -5.53 -8.86
C PRO A 142 -2.00 -5.79 -9.13
N VAL A 143 -2.66 -6.45 -8.18
CA VAL A 143 -4.10 -6.69 -8.22
C VAL A 143 -4.82 -5.61 -7.42
N SER A 144 -5.70 -4.86 -8.08
CA SER A 144 -6.45 -3.77 -7.45
C SER A 144 -7.64 -4.29 -6.64
N MET A 145 -7.80 -3.76 -5.43
CA MET A 145 -8.91 -4.04 -4.51
C MET A 145 -9.75 -2.79 -4.22
N GLY A 146 -9.28 -1.60 -4.64
CA GLY A 146 -10.03 -0.35 -4.50
C GLY A 146 -9.75 0.63 -5.63
N TYR A 147 -10.78 1.39 -6.03
CA TYR A 147 -10.71 2.42 -7.06
C TYR A 147 -11.47 3.68 -6.66
N LEU A 148 -10.93 4.84 -7.02
CA LEU A 148 -11.67 6.07 -7.19
C LEU A 148 -12.05 6.20 -8.67
N VAL A 149 -13.35 6.24 -8.94
CA VAL A 149 -13.91 6.44 -10.27
C VAL A 149 -14.51 7.84 -10.33
N THR A 150 -14.10 8.65 -11.30
CA THR A 150 -14.63 10.00 -11.52
C THR A 150 -15.06 10.21 -12.96
N GLY A 151 -16.10 11.01 -13.18
CA GLY A 151 -16.59 11.37 -14.51
C GLY A 151 -18.11 11.47 -14.58
N LYS A 152 -18.64 11.58 -15.80
CA LYS A 152 -20.10 11.59 -16.03
C LYS A 152 -20.63 10.18 -16.18
N PHE A 153 -21.34 9.70 -15.18
CA PHE A 153 -21.89 8.35 -15.18
C PHE A 153 -23.20 8.25 -15.95
N LYS A 154 -23.37 7.14 -16.68
CA LYS A 154 -24.67 6.68 -17.15
C LYS A 154 -25.33 5.85 -16.05
N SER A 155 -26.65 5.90 -15.96
CA SER A 155 -27.41 5.09 -15.01
C SER A 155 -27.36 3.61 -15.39
N SER A 156 -27.14 2.74 -14.41
CA SER A 156 -27.29 1.29 -14.56
C SER A 156 -28.75 0.84 -14.65
N PHE A 157 -29.69 1.76 -14.44
CA PHE A 157 -31.13 1.54 -14.54
C PHE A 157 -31.75 2.64 -15.42
N PRO A 158 -31.45 2.69 -16.72
CA PRO A 158 -31.99 3.72 -17.62
C PRO A 158 -33.53 3.66 -17.68
N ASP A 159 -34.09 2.46 -17.57
CA ASP A 159 -35.53 2.21 -17.54
C ASP A 159 -36.16 2.39 -16.14
N GLY A 160 -35.38 2.67 -15.11
CA GLY A 160 -35.84 2.72 -13.72
C GLY A 160 -35.96 1.35 -13.06
N ILE A 161 -36.40 1.34 -11.80
CA ILE A 161 -36.49 0.14 -10.95
C ILE A 161 -37.93 -0.04 -10.50
N GLU A 162 -38.42 -1.28 -10.55
CA GLU A 162 -39.73 -1.63 -9.99
C GLU A 162 -39.57 -2.04 -8.53
N ILE A 163 -40.27 -1.35 -7.64
CA ILE A 163 -40.33 -1.70 -6.21
C ILE A 163 -41.74 -2.14 -5.84
N LYS A 164 -41.83 -3.17 -4.99
CA LYS A 164 -43.09 -3.58 -4.38
C LYS A 164 -43.30 -2.76 -3.11
N VAL A 165 -44.33 -1.93 -3.10
CA VAL A 165 -44.69 -1.13 -1.92
C VAL A 165 -45.92 -1.75 -1.29
N LYS A 166 -45.86 -1.98 0.02
CA LYS A 166 -47.04 -2.35 0.81
C LYS A 166 -47.93 -1.13 0.94
N ASP A 167 -49.10 -1.18 0.32
CA ASP A 167 -50.07 -0.09 0.42
C ASP A 167 -50.75 -0.15 1.79
N LYS A 168 -50.54 0.86 2.64
CA LYS A 168 -51.19 0.97 3.96
C LYS A 168 -52.61 1.57 3.86
N SER A 169 -53.07 1.93 2.66
CA SER A 169 -54.33 2.65 2.46
C SER A 169 -55.52 1.79 2.01
N SER A 170 -55.34 0.48 1.81
CA SER A 170 -56.44 -0.48 1.63
C SER A 170 -56.67 -1.28 2.92
N SER A 171 -57.16 -0.62 3.96
CA SER A 171 -57.86 -1.29 5.04
C SER A 171 -59.30 -1.54 4.58
N ASP A 172 -59.53 -2.61 3.81
CA ASP A 172 -60.87 -3.18 3.74
C ASP A 172 -61.19 -3.72 5.14
N ALA A 173 -62.33 -3.29 5.69
CA ALA A 173 -62.72 -3.54 7.08
C ALA A 173 -63.01 -5.02 7.43
N ASN A 174 -62.67 -5.99 6.57
CA ASN A 174 -63.04 -7.39 6.72
C ASN A 174 -61.90 -8.42 6.64
N ASP A 175 -60.63 -8.03 6.44
CA ASP A 175 -59.50 -8.97 6.61
C ASP A 175 -58.19 -8.25 7.02
N PRO A 176 -57.75 -8.36 8.29
CA PRO A 176 -56.54 -7.68 8.76
C PRO A 176 -55.22 -8.24 8.20
N ASN A 177 -55.25 -9.26 7.32
CA ASN A 177 -54.04 -9.92 6.81
C ASN A 177 -53.81 -9.81 5.29
N GLN A 178 -54.64 -9.10 4.52
CA GLN A 178 -54.36 -8.86 3.09
C GLN A 178 -53.53 -7.59 2.88
N SER A 179 -52.22 -7.73 2.85
CA SER A 179 -51.36 -6.68 2.29
C SER A 179 -51.40 -6.75 0.76
N VAL A 180 -52.10 -5.81 0.11
CA VAL A 180 -52.02 -5.65 -1.34
C VAL A 180 -50.66 -5.04 -1.69
N GLU A 181 -49.78 -5.85 -2.28
CA GLU A 181 -48.50 -5.39 -2.81
C GLU A 181 -48.75 -4.66 -4.14
N LYS A 182 -48.51 -3.35 -4.21
CA LYS A 182 -48.54 -2.60 -5.46
C LYS A 182 -47.13 -2.42 -6.00
N THR A 183 -46.92 -2.75 -7.28
CA THR A 183 -45.67 -2.48 -7.98
C THR A 183 -45.63 -1.00 -8.39
N LYS A 184 -44.64 -0.26 -7.90
CA LYS A 184 -44.37 1.13 -8.25
C LYS A 184 -43.04 1.21 -8.99
N ARG A 185 -43.04 1.81 -10.19
CA ARG A 185 -41.82 2.09 -10.95
C ARG A 185 -41.21 3.41 -10.48
N ILE A 186 -39.96 3.36 -10.03
CA ILE A 186 -39.15 4.54 -9.70
C ILE A 186 -38.23 4.79 -10.88
N THR A 187 -38.37 5.96 -11.51
CA THR A 187 -37.46 6.43 -12.55
C THR A 187 -36.40 7.36 -11.95
N GLY A 188 -35.25 7.45 -12.61
CA GLY A 188 -34.14 8.31 -12.24
C GLY A 188 -33.52 8.99 -13.46
N LEU A 189 -32.47 9.77 -13.23
CA LEU A 189 -31.67 10.34 -14.33
C LEU A 189 -31.02 9.20 -15.13
N THR A 190 -31.07 9.28 -16.46
CA THR A 190 -30.39 8.32 -17.36
C THR A 190 -28.89 8.59 -17.45
N GLN A 191 -28.48 9.84 -17.23
CA GLN A 191 -27.08 10.28 -17.19
C GLN A 191 -26.90 11.39 -16.16
N ALA A 192 -25.73 11.40 -15.50
CA ALA A 192 -25.32 12.45 -14.60
C ALA A 192 -25.19 13.80 -15.34
N GLN A 193 -25.75 14.86 -14.76
CA GLN A 193 -25.69 16.22 -15.32
C GLN A 193 -24.29 16.85 -15.09
N GLN A 194 -23.68 16.52 -13.96
CA GLN A 194 -22.36 16.99 -13.53
C GLN A 194 -21.41 15.80 -13.38
N ASP A 195 -20.12 16.09 -13.24
CA ASP A 195 -19.13 15.07 -12.93
C ASP A 195 -19.37 14.53 -11.51
N CYS A 196 -19.32 13.21 -11.39
CA CYS A 196 -19.53 12.50 -10.14
C CYS A 196 -18.27 11.74 -9.75
N ALA A 197 -18.18 11.40 -8.46
CA ALA A 197 -17.12 10.57 -7.91
C ALA A 197 -17.72 9.39 -7.15
N VAL A 198 -17.15 8.21 -7.33
CA VAL A 198 -17.51 6.98 -6.62
C VAL A 198 -16.23 6.29 -6.18
N VAL A 199 -16.13 5.98 -4.89
CA VAL A 199 -15.08 5.12 -4.35
C VAL A 199 -15.63 3.70 -4.22
N VAL A 200 -14.90 2.74 -4.77
CA VAL A 200 -15.25 1.31 -4.72
C VAL A 200 -14.16 0.59 -3.94
N PHE A 201 -14.54 -0.12 -2.89
CA PHE A 201 -13.71 -1.08 -2.18
C PHE A 201 -14.34 -2.47 -2.30
N ALA A 202 -13.53 -3.47 -2.61
CA ALA A 202 -13.98 -4.86 -2.79
C ALA A 202 -13.93 -5.70 -1.50
N ASP A 203 -13.80 -5.04 -0.35
CA ASP A 203 -13.88 -5.63 0.99
C ASP A 203 -14.82 -4.73 1.81
N VAL A 204 -15.75 -5.33 2.55
CA VAL A 204 -16.61 -4.62 3.52
C VAL A 204 -16.09 -4.82 4.94
N ASP A 205 -15.37 -5.91 5.19
CA ASP A 205 -14.86 -6.26 6.51
C ASP A 205 -13.66 -5.39 6.91
N PHE A 206 -13.04 -4.65 5.99
CA PHE A 206 -11.92 -3.74 6.31
C PHE A 206 -12.30 -2.71 7.38
N ILE A 207 -13.55 -2.26 7.48
CA ILE A 207 -13.99 -1.34 8.54
C ILE A 207 -14.38 -2.05 9.84
N SER A 208 -14.33 -3.38 9.89
CA SER A 208 -14.67 -4.13 11.09
C SER A 208 -13.65 -3.92 12.20
N ASP A 209 -14.13 -3.98 13.45
CA ASP A 209 -13.29 -3.89 14.63
C ASP A 209 -12.15 -4.92 14.66
N MET A 210 -12.40 -6.11 14.10
CA MET A 210 -11.44 -7.21 14.04
C MET A 210 -10.21 -6.86 13.20
N LEU A 211 -10.37 -6.04 12.17
CA LEU A 211 -9.28 -5.63 11.29
C LEU A 211 -8.65 -4.30 11.71
N ALA A 212 -9.46 -3.38 12.21
CA ALA A 212 -9.01 -2.05 12.64
C ALA A 212 -8.26 -2.08 13.99
N TYR A 213 -8.66 -2.94 14.92
CA TYR A 213 -8.15 -2.97 16.29
C TYR A 213 -7.55 -4.32 16.68
N GLN A 214 -6.67 -4.31 17.67
CA GLN A 214 -6.15 -5.51 18.32
C GLN A 214 -6.10 -5.31 19.82
N ASP A 215 -6.44 -6.36 20.56
CA ASP A 215 -6.31 -6.38 22.00
C ASP A 215 -4.82 -6.41 22.39
N SER A 216 -4.41 -5.41 23.16
CA SER A 216 -3.11 -5.34 23.83
C SER A 216 -3.30 -5.53 25.32
N PHE A 217 -2.22 -5.81 26.05
CA PHE A 217 -2.23 -5.90 27.51
C PHE A 217 -2.77 -4.63 28.18
N PHE A 218 -2.62 -3.47 27.52
CA PHE A 218 -3.08 -2.16 27.98
C PHE A 218 -4.44 -1.73 27.40
N GLY A 219 -5.17 -2.63 26.73
CA GLY A 219 -6.47 -2.35 26.09
C GLY A 219 -6.44 -2.43 24.57
N LYS A 220 -7.54 -2.04 23.91
CA LYS A 220 -7.64 -2.04 22.44
C LYS A 220 -6.72 -0.98 21.83
N THR A 221 -5.90 -1.38 20.87
CA THR A 221 -5.00 -0.49 20.13
C THR A 221 -5.36 -0.49 18.65
N VAL A 222 -5.23 0.65 17.97
CA VAL A 222 -5.39 0.75 16.52
C VAL A 222 -4.17 0.12 15.86
N VAL A 223 -4.38 -0.81 14.94
CA VAL A 223 -3.28 -1.55 14.29
C VAL A 223 -3.16 -1.24 12.81
N ALA A 224 -4.20 -0.73 12.19
CA ALA A 224 -4.19 -0.33 10.79
C ALA A 224 -5.02 0.94 10.58
N ASP A 225 -4.70 1.67 9.53
CA ASP A 225 -5.30 2.93 9.10
C ASP A 225 -6.62 2.70 8.35
N ASN A 226 -7.35 1.62 8.64
CA ASN A 226 -8.60 1.25 7.98
C ASN A 226 -9.69 2.31 8.21
N ALA A 227 -9.78 2.83 9.44
CA ALA A 227 -10.68 3.94 9.76
C ALA A 227 -10.27 5.23 9.05
N ALA A 228 -8.97 5.52 8.98
CA ALA A 228 -8.46 6.68 8.26
C ALA A 228 -8.76 6.60 6.76
N LEU A 229 -8.60 5.42 6.14
CA LEU A 229 -8.99 5.20 4.74
C LEU A 229 -10.46 5.55 4.50
N MET A 230 -11.37 5.09 5.37
CA MET A 230 -12.80 5.39 5.26
C MET A 230 -13.09 6.88 5.45
N LEU A 231 -12.50 7.50 6.47
CA LEU A 231 -12.66 8.93 6.74
C LEU A 231 -12.13 9.78 5.58
N ASN A 232 -10.93 9.49 5.07
CA ASN A 232 -10.36 10.18 3.92
C ASN A 232 -11.25 10.04 2.67
N ALA A 233 -11.84 8.86 2.45
CA ALA A 233 -12.78 8.66 1.33
C ALA A 233 -14.07 9.48 1.51
N ILE A 234 -14.63 9.53 2.72
CA ILE A 234 -15.80 10.37 3.03
C ILE A 234 -15.47 11.85 2.85
N GLU A 235 -14.33 12.31 3.36
CA GLU A 235 -13.89 13.70 3.27
C GLU A 235 -13.63 14.12 1.82
N ASP A 236 -13.02 13.25 1.01
CA ASP A 236 -12.80 13.50 -0.41
C ASP A 236 -14.14 13.58 -1.17
N LEU A 237 -15.07 12.65 -0.92
CA LEU A 237 -16.39 12.61 -1.55
C LEU A 237 -17.35 13.71 -1.06
N SER A 238 -17.18 14.19 0.18
CA SER A 238 -18.00 15.29 0.74
C SER A 238 -17.54 16.67 0.27
N GLY A 239 -16.41 16.75 -0.43
CA GLY A 239 -15.93 17.97 -1.06
C GLY A 239 -16.82 18.41 -2.24
N SER A 240 -16.63 19.66 -2.68
CA SER A 240 -17.25 20.14 -3.93
C SER A 240 -16.68 19.37 -5.13
N SER A 241 -17.56 18.84 -5.99
CA SER A 241 -17.23 18.08 -7.20
C SER A 241 -16.22 18.78 -8.11
N ASP A 242 -16.28 20.11 -8.20
CA ASP A 242 -15.37 20.94 -9.02
C ASP A 242 -13.92 20.93 -8.51
N LEU A 243 -13.69 20.63 -7.22
CA LEU A 243 -12.38 20.63 -6.59
C LEU A 243 -11.79 19.22 -6.38
N ILE A 244 -12.57 18.16 -6.59
CA ILE A 244 -12.10 16.77 -6.43
C ILE A 244 -10.93 16.48 -7.38
N SER A 245 -11.01 16.94 -8.63
CA SER A 245 -9.95 16.68 -9.64
C SER A 245 -8.61 17.40 -9.33
N ILE A 246 -8.67 18.51 -8.60
CA ILE A 246 -7.50 19.32 -8.21
C ILE A 246 -6.92 18.82 -6.87
N ARG A 247 -7.79 18.46 -5.92
CA ARG A 247 -7.40 17.91 -4.61
C ARG A 247 -6.88 16.49 -4.71
N SER A 248 -7.39 15.69 -5.65
CA SER A 248 -6.95 14.31 -5.89
C SER A 248 -5.48 14.19 -6.31
N ARG A 249 -4.72 15.28 -6.53
CA ARG A 249 -3.27 15.21 -6.69
C ARG A 249 -2.65 15.16 -5.29
N GLY A 250 -2.50 13.94 -4.79
CA GLY A 250 -1.77 13.61 -3.57
C GLY A 250 -0.39 14.25 -3.55
N ASN A 251 0.14 14.39 -2.34
CA ASN A 251 1.46 14.96 -2.11
C ASN A 251 2.49 14.15 -2.92
N PHE A 252 3.13 14.75 -3.93
CA PHE A 252 4.18 14.10 -4.73
C PHE A 252 5.37 13.78 -3.83
N ARG A 253 5.30 12.65 -3.13
CA ARG A 253 6.42 12.12 -2.35
C ARG A 253 7.31 11.42 -3.36
N ARG A 254 8.43 12.07 -3.72
CA ARG A 254 9.49 11.46 -4.53
C ARG A 254 10.52 10.84 -3.58
N PRO A 255 10.34 9.59 -3.11
CA PRO A 255 11.31 8.94 -2.23
C PRO A 255 12.65 8.80 -2.95
N PHE A 256 13.74 8.90 -2.18
CA PHE A 256 15.10 8.84 -2.71
C PHE A 256 15.56 7.37 -2.87
N THR A 257 14.85 6.56 -3.65
CA THR A 257 15.09 5.12 -3.81
C THR A 257 16.50 4.74 -4.26
N VAL A 258 17.17 5.62 -5.01
CA VAL A 258 18.58 5.44 -5.41
C VAL A 258 19.51 5.58 -4.21
N ILE A 259 19.22 6.50 -3.29
CA ILE A 259 19.98 6.68 -2.05
C ILE A 259 19.75 5.47 -1.14
N ASP A 260 18.51 5.01 -1.01
CA ASP A 260 18.17 3.83 -0.20
C ASP A 260 18.96 2.58 -0.66
N ARG A 261 19.10 2.38 -1.98
CA ARG A 261 19.92 1.29 -2.54
C ARG A 261 21.42 1.48 -2.26
N ILE A 262 21.93 2.71 -2.29
CA ILE A 262 23.33 3.01 -1.97
C ILE A 262 23.61 2.69 -0.50
N GLU A 263 22.68 3.02 0.40
CA GLU A 263 22.77 2.70 1.82
C GLU A 263 22.76 1.17 2.02
N GLN A 264 21.77 0.47 1.45
CA GLN A 264 21.68 -1.00 1.55
C GLN A 264 22.94 -1.70 1.03
N GLN A 265 23.51 -1.24 -0.08
CA GLN A 265 24.74 -1.81 -0.62
C GLN A 265 25.93 -1.57 0.33
N ALA A 266 26.07 -0.36 0.88
CA ALA A 266 27.14 -0.05 1.82
C ALA A 266 27.01 -0.83 3.14
N GLU A 267 25.78 -1.12 3.58
CA GLU A 267 25.53 -2.01 4.71
C GLU A 267 25.93 -3.46 4.40
N ALA A 268 25.55 -3.99 3.25
CA ALA A 268 25.93 -5.34 2.84
C ALA A 268 27.45 -5.53 2.74
N GLU A 269 28.17 -4.54 2.21
CA GLU A 269 29.64 -4.56 2.07
C GLU A 269 30.38 -4.53 3.42
N THR A 270 29.76 -3.98 4.47
CA THR A 270 30.41 -3.81 5.80
C THR A 270 29.89 -4.77 6.87
N ALA A 271 28.76 -5.45 6.62
CA ALA A 271 28.11 -6.34 7.58
C ALA A 271 29.03 -7.47 8.08
N GLU A 272 29.80 -8.09 7.19
CA GLU A 272 30.69 -9.21 7.56
C GLU A 272 31.85 -8.74 8.45
N GLU A 273 32.45 -7.59 8.14
CA GLU A 273 33.56 -7.03 8.93
C GLU A 273 33.08 -6.54 10.30
N GLU A 274 31.91 -5.89 10.36
CA GLU A 274 31.29 -5.52 11.63
C GLU A 274 30.95 -6.75 12.48
N ALA A 275 30.44 -7.82 11.88
CA ALA A 275 30.13 -9.07 12.57
C ALA A 275 31.40 -9.72 13.17
N LYS A 276 32.50 -9.77 12.41
CA LYS A 276 33.80 -10.28 12.89
C LYS A 276 34.32 -9.48 14.08
N ILE A 277 34.33 -8.15 13.99
CA ILE A 277 34.82 -7.28 15.07
C ILE A 277 33.92 -7.38 16.31
N ASN A 278 32.60 -7.46 16.14
CA ASN A 278 31.68 -7.66 17.26
C ASN A 278 31.88 -9.01 17.94
N ALA A 279 32.17 -10.07 17.17
CA ALA A 279 32.52 -11.38 17.72
C ALA A 279 33.84 -11.33 18.53
N GLU A 280 34.87 -10.65 18.03
CA GLU A 280 36.12 -10.42 18.79
C GLU A 280 35.87 -9.68 20.10
N ILE A 281 35.07 -8.60 20.08
CA ILE A 281 34.71 -7.82 21.27
C ILE A 281 34.00 -8.71 22.29
N ALA A 282 33.03 -9.52 21.85
CA ALA A 282 32.29 -10.43 22.72
C ALA A 282 33.22 -11.50 23.32
N GLY A 283 34.14 -12.04 22.53
CA GLY A 283 35.16 -13.00 23.00
C GLY A 283 36.02 -12.42 24.12
N PHE A 284 36.61 -11.24 23.90
CA PHE A 284 37.44 -10.57 24.92
C PHE A 284 36.64 -10.17 26.16
N GLN A 285 35.37 -9.76 26.01
CA GLN A 285 34.50 -9.43 27.14
C GLN A 285 34.19 -10.66 27.99
N ASN A 286 33.95 -11.82 27.35
CA ASN A 286 33.71 -13.08 28.06
C ASN A 286 34.96 -13.54 28.81
N GLU A 287 36.13 -13.44 28.19
CA GLU A 287 37.41 -13.77 28.83
C GLU A 287 37.69 -12.86 30.03
N LEU A 288 37.48 -11.54 29.86
CA LEU A 288 37.60 -10.57 30.95
C LEU A 288 36.63 -10.90 32.11
N LYS A 289 35.39 -11.26 31.79
CA LYS A 289 34.39 -11.65 32.79
C LYS A 289 34.82 -12.92 33.54
N SER A 290 35.34 -13.95 32.85
CA SER A 290 35.82 -15.18 33.48
C SER A 290 36.98 -14.94 34.45
N ILE A 291 37.90 -14.04 34.10
CA ILE A 291 39.02 -13.64 34.96
C ILE A 291 38.51 -12.90 36.20
N LEU A 292 37.55 -11.99 36.04
CA LEU A 292 36.94 -11.26 37.16
C LEU A 292 36.16 -12.18 38.12
N THR A 293 35.46 -13.20 37.61
CA THR A 293 34.79 -14.19 38.47
C THR A 293 35.79 -15.10 39.18
N SER A 294 36.88 -15.49 38.53
CA SER A 294 37.92 -16.34 39.14
C SER A 294 38.67 -15.60 40.26
N ALA A 295 38.94 -14.29 40.06
CA ALA A 295 39.58 -13.45 41.07
C ALA A 295 38.70 -13.19 42.32
N LYS A 296 37.37 -13.32 42.23
CA LYS A 296 36.46 -13.17 43.38
C LYS A 296 36.36 -14.40 44.29
N ASN A 297 36.86 -15.57 43.86
CA ASN A 297 36.69 -16.84 44.56
C ASN A 297 37.89 -17.23 45.48
N GLY A 298 38.82 -16.32 45.78
CA GLY A 298 39.72 -16.45 46.93
C GLY A 298 41.14 -17.01 46.71
N GLU A 299 41.72 -16.93 45.50
CA GLU A 299 43.16 -17.20 45.29
C GLU A 299 43.98 -15.90 45.33
N GLU A 300 44.15 -15.30 46.51
CA GLU A 300 44.69 -13.94 46.66
C GLU A 300 46.22 -13.84 46.94
N GLU A 301 46.88 -14.97 47.21
CA GLU A 301 48.30 -15.09 47.61
C GLU A 301 49.41 -14.60 46.65
N VAL A 302 49.47 -15.19 45.45
CA VAL A 302 50.75 -15.28 44.68
C VAL A 302 50.59 -14.97 43.18
N ILE A 303 49.36 -14.75 42.69
CA ILE A 303 49.04 -14.67 41.24
C ILE A 303 48.57 -13.25 40.82
N GLY A 304 48.42 -12.31 41.76
CA GLY A 304 47.79 -11.00 41.54
C GLY A 304 48.41 -10.14 40.43
N SER A 305 49.74 -10.13 40.28
CA SER A 305 50.43 -9.33 39.24
C SER A 305 50.16 -9.84 37.81
N SER A 306 50.08 -11.16 37.63
CA SER A 306 49.83 -11.79 36.33
C SER A 306 48.39 -11.62 35.85
N ILE A 307 47.43 -11.67 36.77
CA ILE A 307 46.01 -11.43 36.51
C ILE A 307 45.77 -9.96 36.14
N LEU A 308 46.44 -9.04 36.84
CA LEU A 308 46.32 -7.60 36.58
C LEU A 308 46.89 -7.21 35.21
N GLN A 309 48.00 -7.83 34.79
CA GLN A 309 48.55 -7.67 33.44
C GLN A 309 47.61 -8.21 32.37
N LYS A 310 47.09 -9.43 32.51
CA LYS A 310 46.13 -10.02 31.55
C LYS A 310 44.85 -9.19 31.43
N ARG A 311 44.34 -8.65 32.54
CA ARG A 311 43.19 -7.73 32.54
C ARG A 311 43.48 -6.49 31.71
N LYS A 312 44.62 -5.84 31.94
CA LYS A 312 45.02 -4.63 31.22
C LYS A 312 45.19 -4.90 29.72
N ASP A 313 45.75 -6.05 29.35
CA ASP A 313 45.89 -6.47 27.95
C ASP A 313 44.55 -6.71 27.27
N LEU A 314 43.59 -7.35 27.95
CA LEU A 314 42.23 -7.56 27.43
C LEU A 314 41.47 -6.24 27.29
N GLU A 315 41.57 -5.34 28.26
CA GLU A 315 40.99 -4.01 28.18
C GLU A 315 41.56 -3.23 26.98
N LEU A 316 42.88 -3.31 26.73
CA LEU A 316 43.54 -2.74 25.56
C LEU A 316 43.04 -3.37 24.25
N LYS A 317 42.91 -4.70 24.17
CA LYS A 317 42.38 -5.41 23.00
C LYS A 317 40.93 -5.03 22.70
N ILE A 318 40.08 -4.94 23.72
CA ILE A 318 38.69 -4.45 23.58
C ILE A 318 38.68 -3.02 23.06
N HIS A 319 39.52 -2.14 23.60
CA HIS A 319 39.60 -0.76 23.15
C HIS A 319 40.06 -0.66 21.68
N GLN A 320 41.06 -1.44 21.29
CA GLN A 320 41.53 -1.53 19.90
C GLN A 320 40.45 -2.08 18.96
N ALA A 321 39.73 -3.13 19.34
CA ALA A 321 38.64 -3.70 18.56
C ALA A 321 37.48 -2.69 18.38
N LYS A 322 37.11 -1.96 19.45
CA LYS A 322 36.13 -0.85 19.35
C LYS A 322 36.60 0.27 18.43
N ARG A 323 37.90 0.59 18.43
CA ARG A 323 38.49 1.56 17.49
C ARG A 323 38.38 1.09 16.04
N LYS A 324 38.64 -0.20 15.78
CA LYS A 324 38.44 -0.80 14.45
C LYS A 324 36.98 -0.71 14.01
N LEU A 325 36.02 -1.06 14.89
CA LEU A 325 34.59 -0.95 14.60
C LEU A 325 34.19 0.49 14.22
N ARG A 326 34.70 1.48 14.95
CA ARG A 326 34.46 2.89 14.64
C ARG A 326 35.04 3.29 13.28
N GLN A 327 36.21 2.75 12.92
CA GLN A 327 36.84 3.00 11.63
C GLN A 327 36.01 2.44 10.47
N VAL A 328 35.51 1.21 10.61
CA VAL A 328 34.61 0.57 9.62
C VAL A 328 33.35 1.40 9.42
N LYS A 329 32.69 1.81 10.51
CA LYS A 329 31.50 2.67 10.45
C LYS A 329 31.76 4.04 9.80
N MET A 330 32.91 4.63 10.07
CA MET A 330 33.33 5.88 9.42
C MET A 330 33.57 5.70 7.92
N ASN A 331 34.20 4.59 7.51
CA ASN A 331 34.41 4.27 6.10
C ASN A 331 33.08 4.04 5.37
N ARG A 332 32.17 3.27 5.98
CA ARG A 332 30.79 3.07 5.49
C ARG A 332 30.10 4.41 5.23
N ARG A 333 30.14 5.31 6.22
CA ARG A 333 29.53 6.63 6.11
C ARG A 333 30.17 7.49 5.03
N ARG A 334 31.50 7.50 4.91
CA ARG A 334 32.19 8.23 3.83
C ARG A 334 31.80 7.73 2.44
N LEU A 335 31.61 6.43 2.29
CA LEU A 335 31.24 5.82 1.01
C LEU A 335 29.81 6.21 0.61
N ILE A 336 28.88 6.21 1.56
CA ILE A 336 27.51 6.72 1.38
C ILE A 336 27.53 8.22 1.04
N GLU A 337 28.26 9.03 1.81
CA GLU A 337 28.36 10.48 1.58
C GLU A 337 28.99 10.81 0.22
N HIS A 338 30.02 10.08 -0.21
CA HIS A 338 30.65 10.30 -1.51
C HIS A 338 29.69 10.00 -2.66
N LYS A 339 29.05 8.82 -2.65
CA LYS A 339 28.06 8.43 -3.68
C LYS A 339 26.86 9.39 -3.70
N GLY A 340 26.37 9.79 -2.52
CA GLY A 340 25.30 10.77 -2.38
C GLY A 340 25.68 12.17 -2.89
N ASN A 341 26.91 12.63 -2.62
CA ASN A 341 27.39 13.93 -3.07
C ASN A 341 27.56 14.01 -4.59
N VAL A 342 27.97 12.93 -5.26
CA VAL A 342 28.04 12.90 -6.74
C VAL A 342 26.66 13.14 -7.34
N LEU A 343 25.65 12.41 -6.86
CA LEU A 343 24.26 12.55 -7.32
C LEU A 343 23.70 13.95 -7.02
N ARG A 344 23.97 14.47 -5.82
CA ARG A 344 23.56 15.81 -5.39
C ARG A 344 24.17 16.89 -6.29
N ASN A 345 25.48 16.83 -6.53
CA ASN A 345 26.19 17.83 -7.34
C ASN A 345 25.73 17.79 -8.79
N PHE A 346 25.55 16.59 -9.36
CA PHE A 346 25.03 16.44 -10.72
C PHE A 346 23.66 17.11 -10.86
N ASN A 347 22.71 16.81 -9.97
CA ASN A 347 21.37 17.39 -10.03
C ASN A 347 21.36 18.91 -9.77
N MET A 348 22.19 19.41 -8.83
CA MET A 348 22.26 20.83 -8.49
C MET A 348 22.91 21.69 -9.59
N LEU A 349 23.92 21.16 -10.28
CA LEU A 349 24.68 21.90 -11.30
C LEU A 349 24.08 21.79 -12.70
N MET A 350 23.32 20.72 -12.99
CA MET A 350 22.76 20.48 -14.33
C MET A 350 21.80 21.59 -14.77
N ALA A 351 20.89 22.03 -13.90
CA ALA A 351 19.88 23.02 -14.29
C ALA A 351 20.47 24.41 -14.60
N PRO A 352 21.34 25.00 -13.74
CA PRO A 352 22.03 26.25 -14.08
C PRO A 352 22.91 26.12 -15.32
N ALA A 353 23.62 25.00 -15.49
CA ALA A 353 24.47 24.77 -16.66
C ALA A 353 23.66 24.79 -17.97
N MET A 354 22.49 24.15 -17.99
CA MET A 354 21.60 24.16 -19.16
C MET A 354 21.10 25.57 -19.50
N ILE A 355 20.73 26.36 -18.49
CA ILE A 355 20.31 27.76 -18.69
C ILE A 355 21.45 28.58 -19.29
N LEU A 356 22.68 28.40 -18.77
CA LEU A 356 23.87 29.09 -19.24
C LEU A 356 24.20 28.73 -20.70
N ILE A 357 24.09 27.44 -21.06
CA ILE A 357 24.24 26.97 -22.45
C ILE A 357 23.22 27.64 -23.37
N ILE A 358 21.93 27.68 -22.98
CA ILE A 358 20.88 28.34 -23.77
C ILE A 358 21.19 29.84 -23.96
N ALA A 359 21.62 30.53 -22.91
CA ALA A 359 21.98 31.93 -22.97
C ALA A 359 23.16 32.19 -23.93
N VAL A 360 24.20 31.35 -23.89
CA VAL A 360 25.36 31.43 -24.80
C VAL A 360 24.93 31.21 -26.25
N VAL A 361 24.14 30.17 -26.52
CA VAL A 361 23.65 29.86 -27.88
C VAL A 361 22.82 31.03 -28.44
N LEU A 362 21.92 31.60 -27.64
CA LEU A 362 21.14 32.77 -28.03
C LEU A 362 22.02 34.00 -28.27
N GLY A 363 23.05 34.21 -27.45
CA GLY A 363 24.02 35.29 -27.59
C GLY A 363 24.82 35.21 -28.89
N ILE A 364 25.32 34.02 -29.23
CA ILE A 364 26.03 33.76 -30.49
C ILE A 364 25.10 33.99 -31.67
N ARG A 365 23.89 33.41 -31.66
CA ARG A 365 22.91 33.54 -32.74
C ARG A 365 22.48 35.00 -32.97
N ARG A 366 22.31 35.79 -31.90
CA ARG A 366 22.03 37.23 -31.99
C ARG A 366 23.21 38.01 -32.58
N SER A 367 24.43 37.67 -32.19
CA SER A 367 25.65 38.35 -32.67
C SER A 367 25.91 38.09 -34.16
N VAL A 368 25.69 36.86 -34.62
CA VAL A 368 25.81 36.50 -36.06
C VAL A 368 24.78 37.25 -36.90
N LYS A 369 23.53 37.36 -36.43
CA LYS A 369 22.48 38.15 -37.12
C LYS A 369 22.76 39.65 -37.14
N LYS A 370 23.30 40.22 -36.06
CA LYS A 370 23.71 41.64 -36.04
C LYS A 370 24.81 41.94 -37.06
N ARG A 371 25.81 41.05 -37.20
CA ARG A 371 26.89 41.22 -38.19
C ARG A 371 26.38 41.19 -39.63
N HIS A 372 25.36 40.38 -39.94
CA HIS A 372 24.72 40.37 -41.26
C HIS A 372 23.90 41.64 -41.58
N TYR A 373 23.41 42.37 -40.56
CA TYR A 373 22.67 43.62 -40.77
C TYR A 373 23.61 44.82 -41.01
N VAL A 374 24.76 44.88 -40.33
CA VAL A 374 25.72 45.98 -40.46
C VAL A 374 26.46 45.96 -41.81
N SER A 375 26.62 44.79 -42.45
CA SER A 375 27.18 44.68 -43.80
C SER A 375 26.27 45.22 -44.91
N HIS A 376 24.96 45.37 -44.66
CA HIS A 376 24.03 45.95 -45.63
C HIS A 376 23.90 47.48 -45.51
N THR A 377 24.27 48.08 -44.38
CA THR A 377 24.20 49.55 -44.18
C THR A 377 25.51 50.27 -44.51
N SER A 378 26.60 49.56 -44.79
CA SER A 378 27.88 50.17 -45.23
C SER A 378 28.00 50.29 -46.76
N ASN A 379 26.99 49.83 -47.51
CA ASN A 379 26.92 49.88 -48.97
C ASN A 379 25.74 50.76 -49.47
N ALA A 380 25.26 51.69 -48.65
CA ALA A 380 24.26 52.68 -49.03
C ALA A 380 24.87 54.08 -49.03
#